data_AF-A0A0C9Z7I7-F1
#
_entry.id   AF-A0A0C9Z7I7-F1
#
_cell.length_a   1.000
_cell.length_b   1.000
_cell.length_c   1.000
_cell.angle_alpha   90.00
_cell.angle_beta   90.00
_cell.angle_gamma   90.00
#
_symmetry.space_group_name_H-M   'P 1'
#
loop_
_entity.id
_entity.type
_entity.pdbx_description
1 polymer ?
#
loop_
_entity_poly.entity_id
_entity_poly.type
_entity_poly.pdbx_seq_one_letter_code
_entity_poly.pdbx_strand_id
1 'polypeptide(L)'
;MLSAVAARKASARQTGEQSSQSSPHPTSVQASREWSPSRPVDFEEPDVLRPESTVISNFLPVIGQNTLPLTRDDLSATGLQGDNGVVLVLNASESVALLGAYLLTVLQGRAKLCGVTLGPSSTQHRVFAPRSSPIPVISWASTEGHSKMSQRPLPPSVHANSDATVVLIQYASTGV
;
A
#
# COMPACT_ATOMS: atom_id res chain seq x y z
N MET A 1 26.39 -21.65 12.02
CA MET A 1 26.29 -23.13 12.13
C MET A 1 25.21 -23.46 13.15
N LEU A 2 24.46 -24.57 12.94
CA LEU A 2 23.23 -25.04 13.62
C LEU A 2 21.95 -24.65 12.85
N SER A 3 21.61 -25.30 11.73
CA SER A 3 21.15 -26.69 11.49
C SER A 3 19.65 -26.88 11.78
N ALA A 4 18.88 -27.03 10.70
CA ALA A 4 17.47 -27.41 10.67
C ALA A 4 17.35 -28.95 10.66
N VAL A 5 16.35 -29.49 11.37
CA VAL A 5 16.01 -30.92 11.35
C VAL A 5 14.55 -31.07 10.94
N ALA A 6 14.35 -31.77 9.82
CA ALA A 6 13.08 -32.27 9.33
C ALA A 6 12.76 -33.63 9.96
N ALA A 7 11.47 -33.97 10.12
CA ALA A 7 11.01 -35.36 10.02
C ALA A 7 9.51 -35.45 9.72
N ARG A 8 9.21 -36.25 8.69
CA ARG A 8 7.89 -36.64 8.18
C ARG A 8 7.31 -37.80 9.01
N LYS A 9 5.98 -37.95 9.04
CA LYS A 9 5.35 -39.27 9.21
C LYS A 9 3.99 -39.33 8.51
N ALA A 10 3.92 -40.17 7.49
CA ALA A 10 2.69 -40.62 6.84
C ALA A 10 2.31 -42.01 7.38
N SER A 11 1.02 -42.32 7.44
CA SER A 11 0.55 -43.71 7.51
C SER A 11 -0.86 -43.81 6.90
N ALA A 12 -0.96 -44.65 5.87
CA ALA A 12 -2.19 -45.02 5.19
C ALA A 12 -2.85 -46.24 5.84
N ARG A 13 -4.16 -46.42 5.64
CA ARG A 13 -4.83 -47.73 5.54
C ARG A 13 -6.17 -47.59 4.78
N GLN A 14 -6.30 -48.33 3.68
CA GLN A 14 -7.51 -48.60 2.91
C GLN A 14 -8.32 -49.76 3.50
N THR A 15 -9.60 -49.92 3.12
CA THR A 15 -10.39 -51.15 2.76
C THR A 15 -11.89 -50.73 2.79
N GLY A 16 -12.81 -51.04 1.87
CA GLY A 16 -12.85 -51.86 0.66
C GLY A 16 -14.23 -51.72 -0.06
N GLU A 17 -14.26 -52.17 -1.33
CA GLU A 17 -15.26 -52.90 -2.15
C GLU A 17 -16.79 -52.69 -1.94
N GLN A 18 -17.69 -52.63 -2.94
CA GLN A 18 -17.95 -53.65 -3.99
C GLN A 18 -18.96 -53.17 -5.10
N SER A 19 -18.83 -53.74 -6.30
CA SER A 19 -19.56 -53.51 -7.57
C SER A 19 -21.04 -53.98 -7.66
N SER A 20 -21.79 -53.48 -8.66
CA SER A 20 -22.64 -54.30 -9.58
C SER A 20 -23.06 -53.53 -10.86
N GLN A 21 -23.07 -54.26 -11.98
CA GLN A 21 -23.19 -53.84 -13.40
C GLN A 21 -24.63 -53.83 -13.96
N SER A 22 -24.87 -53.16 -15.11
CA SER A 22 -25.39 -53.77 -16.38
C SER A 22 -25.82 -52.72 -17.44
N SER A 23 -25.53 -52.99 -18.72
CA SER A 23 -25.76 -52.18 -19.96
C SER A 23 -27.02 -52.67 -20.74
N PRO A 24 -27.36 -52.30 -22.01
CA PRO A 24 -27.19 -51.07 -22.84
C PRO A 24 -28.51 -50.58 -23.59
N HIS A 25 -28.43 -49.40 -24.23
CA HIS A 25 -29.30 -48.61 -25.17
C HIS A 25 -30.62 -49.17 -25.81
N PRO A 26 -31.65 -48.32 -26.09
CA PRO A 26 -31.67 -47.50 -27.33
C PRO A 26 -32.33 -46.09 -27.22
N THR A 27 -32.14 -45.29 -28.27
CA THR A 27 -32.68 -43.96 -28.53
C THR A 27 -34.21 -43.88 -28.41
N SER A 28 -34.71 -42.95 -27.58
CA SER A 28 -36.11 -42.53 -27.56
C SER A 28 -36.19 -41.04 -27.92
N VAL A 29 -36.69 -40.77 -29.12
CA VAL A 29 -37.08 -39.45 -29.59
C VAL A 29 -38.23 -38.89 -28.74
N GLN A 30 -38.28 -37.55 -28.66
CA GLN A 30 -39.37 -36.69 -28.19
C GLN A 30 -39.66 -36.61 -26.67
N ALA A 31 -39.48 -35.41 -26.12
CA ALA A 31 -40.58 -34.45 -26.10
C ALA A 31 -40.07 -33.07 -25.69
N SER A 32 -40.36 -32.06 -26.51
CA SER A 32 -40.45 -30.69 -26.00
C SER A 32 -41.49 -30.69 -24.89
N ARG A 33 -41.06 -30.48 -23.65
CA ARG A 33 -41.93 -30.22 -22.50
C ARG A 33 -41.38 -28.96 -21.85
N GLU A 34 -42.01 -27.83 -22.18
CA GLU A 34 -43.14 -27.28 -21.42
C GLU A 34 -42.63 -26.72 -20.09
N TRP A 35 -42.58 -25.39 -20.09
CA TRP A 35 -42.18 -24.50 -19.02
C TRP A 35 -42.43 -25.07 -17.61
N SER A 36 -41.36 -25.31 -16.87
CA SER A 36 -41.43 -25.63 -15.44
C SER A 36 -41.07 -24.38 -14.65
N PRO A 37 -41.97 -23.81 -13.83
CA PRO A 37 -41.71 -22.59 -13.05
C PRO A 37 -40.66 -22.80 -11.95
N SER A 38 -40.24 -24.06 -11.71
CA SER A 38 -39.33 -24.44 -10.63
C SER A 38 -37.92 -24.80 -11.10
N ARG A 39 -37.63 -24.72 -12.41
CA ARG A 39 -36.25 -24.88 -12.91
C ARG A 39 -35.62 -23.49 -12.97
N PRO A 40 -34.52 -23.21 -12.25
CA PRO A 40 -33.78 -21.99 -12.46
C PRO A 40 -33.45 -21.90 -13.93
N VAL A 41 -33.69 -20.75 -14.56
CA VAL A 41 -33.12 -20.48 -15.87
C VAL A 41 -31.61 -20.60 -15.69
N ASP A 42 -30.97 -21.49 -16.43
CA ASP A 42 -29.52 -21.52 -16.56
C ASP A 42 -29.15 -20.22 -17.29
N PHE A 43 -29.08 -19.11 -16.54
CA PHE A 43 -28.38 -17.93 -16.99
C PHE A 43 -26.93 -18.38 -17.09
N GLU A 44 -26.45 -18.65 -18.31
CA GLU A 44 -25.03 -18.50 -18.56
C GLU A 44 -24.72 -17.05 -18.20
N GLU A 45 -24.26 -16.86 -16.96
CA GLU A 45 -23.72 -15.61 -16.48
C GLU A 45 -22.58 -15.32 -17.46
N PRO A 46 -22.69 -14.31 -18.33
CA PRO A 46 -21.59 -13.97 -19.22
C PRO A 46 -20.39 -13.77 -18.31
N ASP A 47 -19.27 -14.43 -18.63
CA ASP A 47 -18.03 -14.36 -17.86
C ASP A 47 -17.65 -12.88 -17.71
N VAL A 48 -18.13 -12.25 -16.63
CA VAL A 48 -17.95 -10.83 -16.39
C VAL A 48 -16.49 -10.73 -16.00
N LEU A 49 -15.65 -10.45 -17.00
CA LEU A 49 -14.26 -10.10 -16.83
C LEU A 49 -14.20 -9.12 -15.66
N ARG A 50 -13.75 -9.60 -14.50
CA ARG A 50 -13.62 -8.75 -13.32
C ARG A 50 -12.78 -7.56 -13.75
N PRO A 51 -13.25 -6.31 -13.57
CA PRO A 51 -12.45 -5.17 -13.94
C PRO A 51 -11.13 -5.27 -13.16
N GLU A 52 -10.02 -5.35 -13.91
CA GLU A 52 -8.67 -5.33 -13.37
C GLU A 52 -8.61 -4.20 -12.34
N SER A 53 -8.18 -4.52 -11.11
CA SER A 53 -8.14 -3.55 -10.03
C SER A 53 -7.28 -2.38 -10.46
N THR A 54 -7.91 -1.23 -10.72
CA THR A 54 -7.18 -0.04 -11.15
C THR A 54 -6.29 0.38 -9.99
N VAL A 55 -4.97 0.35 -10.22
CA VAL A 55 -3.99 0.83 -9.25
C VAL A 55 -4.16 2.34 -9.13
N ILE A 56 -4.80 2.77 -8.04
CA ILE A 56 -5.06 4.20 -7.76
C ILE A 56 -3.92 4.86 -6.97
N SER A 57 -2.94 4.09 -6.48
CA SER A 57 -1.81 4.60 -5.71
C SER A 57 -0.49 4.28 -6.39
N ASN A 58 0.33 5.30 -6.60
CA ASN A 58 1.73 5.17 -7.04
C ASN A 58 2.71 5.06 -5.87
N PHE A 59 2.24 5.21 -4.62
CA PHE A 59 3.03 5.00 -3.42
C PHE A 59 2.52 3.76 -2.67
N LEU A 60 3.39 2.78 -2.49
CA LEU A 60 3.10 1.57 -1.72
C LEU A 60 3.91 1.59 -0.42
N PRO A 61 3.28 1.81 0.75
CA PRO A 61 4.00 1.89 2.01
C PRO A 61 4.55 0.53 2.41
N VAL A 62 5.88 0.47 2.56
CA VAL A 62 6.64 -0.68 3.05
C VAL A 62 7.42 -0.23 4.28
N ILE A 63 7.03 -0.76 5.44
CA ILE A 63 7.66 -0.44 6.73
C ILE A 63 9.15 -0.82 6.70
N GLY A 64 9.99 0.12 7.11
CA GLY A 64 11.44 -0.03 7.12
C GLY A 64 12.13 0.21 5.77
N GLN A 65 11.39 0.54 4.71
CA GLN A 65 11.96 0.91 3.41
C GLN A 65 11.63 2.35 3.04
N ASN A 66 10.36 2.63 2.69
CA ASN A 66 9.90 3.97 2.33
C ASN A 66 8.97 4.59 3.38
N THR A 67 8.65 3.83 4.43
CA THR A 67 7.86 4.27 5.58
C THR A 67 8.61 3.87 6.84
N LEU A 68 9.21 4.83 7.53
CA LEU A 68 10.08 4.58 8.69
C LEU A 68 9.52 5.28 9.92
N PRO A 69 8.90 4.55 10.87
CA PRO A 69 8.57 5.11 12.17
C PRO A 69 9.85 5.57 12.88
N LEU A 70 9.82 6.79 13.40
CA LEU A 70 10.92 7.36 14.16
C LEU A 70 10.59 7.37 15.65
N THR A 71 11.61 7.02 16.43
CA THR A 71 11.60 7.22 17.89
C THR A 71 11.95 8.67 18.24
N ARG A 72 11.75 9.05 19.50
CA ARG A 72 12.19 10.34 20.03
C ARG A 72 13.69 10.58 19.85
N ASP A 73 14.50 9.54 19.98
CA ASP A 73 15.96 9.62 19.82
C ASP A 73 16.34 9.91 18.37
N ASP A 74 15.67 9.27 17.40
CA ASP A 74 15.86 9.54 15.97
C ASP A 74 15.49 10.98 15.61
N LEU A 75 14.38 11.50 16.17
CA LEU A 75 13.96 12.88 15.96
C LEU A 75 15.00 13.86 16.49
N SER A 76 15.56 13.59 17.67
CA SER A 76 16.60 14.42 18.27
C SER A 76 17.87 14.49 17.40
N ALA A 77 18.25 13.39 16.75
CA ALA A 77 19.39 13.33 15.83
C ALA A 77 19.20 14.21 14.58
N THR A 78 17.96 14.48 14.17
CA THR A 78 17.63 15.39 13.06
C THR A 78 17.52 16.87 13.47
N GLY A 79 17.65 17.16 14.78
CA GLY A 79 17.44 18.50 15.33
C GLY A 79 15.98 18.94 15.32
N LEU A 80 15.04 17.98 15.26
CA LEU A 80 13.60 18.24 15.28
C LEU A 80 12.99 17.86 16.62
N GLN A 81 11.93 18.57 16.99
CA GLN A 81 11.21 18.37 18.25
C GLN A 81 9.99 17.47 18.02
N GLY A 82 9.63 16.69 19.04
CA GLY A 82 8.43 15.85 19.08
C GLY A 82 8.69 14.48 19.70
N ASP A 83 7.62 13.77 20.02
CA ASP A 83 7.72 12.46 20.67
C ASP A 83 7.75 11.30 19.68
N ASN A 84 7.01 11.41 18.56
CA ASN A 84 6.91 10.39 17.53
C ASN A 84 6.75 11.03 16.14
N GLY A 85 7.14 10.29 15.10
CA GLY A 85 6.94 10.68 13.71
C GLY A 85 7.14 9.51 12.75
N VAL A 86 6.83 9.73 11.48
CA VAL A 86 7.09 8.78 10.41
C VAL A 86 7.79 9.51 9.29
N VAL A 87 8.92 8.97 8.84
CA VAL A 87 9.59 9.39 7.63
C VAL A 87 8.98 8.66 6.44
N LEU A 88 8.66 9.42 5.39
CA LEU A 88 8.25 8.89 4.10
C LEU A 88 9.33 9.21 3.06
N VAL A 89 9.70 8.21 2.26
CA VAL A 89 10.64 8.35 1.15
C VAL A 89 9.84 8.25 -0.15
N LEU A 90 9.72 9.37 -0.86
CA LEU A 90 9.04 9.47 -2.15
C LEU A 90 10.06 9.45 -3.28
N ASN A 91 9.98 8.42 -4.14
CA ASN A 91 10.77 8.35 -5.36
C ASN A 91 10.21 9.30 -6.44
N ALA A 92 10.91 9.41 -7.57
CA ALA A 92 10.49 10.23 -8.68
C ALA A 92 9.06 9.87 -9.12
N SER A 93 8.22 10.90 -9.28
CA SER A 93 6.80 10.78 -9.65
C SER A 93 5.90 10.08 -8.64
N GLU A 94 6.37 9.73 -7.44
CA GLU A 94 5.51 9.22 -6.37
C GLU A 94 4.77 10.35 -5.66
N SER A 95 3.61 10.01 -5.11
CA SER A 95 2.78 10.93 -4.34
C SER A 95 2.02 10.20 -3.24
N VAL A 96 1.77 10.91 -2.14
CA VAL A 96 1.01 10.40 -1.01
C VAL A 96 0.01 11.44 -0.54
N ALA A 97 -1.19 10.99 -0.20
CA ALA A 97 -2.22 11.78 0.44
C ALA A 97 -2.41 11.27 1.88
N LEU A 98 -2.41 12.18 2.84
CA LEU A 98 -2.53 11.86 4.26
C LEU A 98 -3.79 12.53 4.82
N LEU A 99 -4.51 11.81 5.67
CA LEU A 99 -5.72 12.31 6.33
C LEU A 99 -5.39 12.76 7.76
N GLY A 100 -6.03 13.84 8.20
CA GLY A 100 -5.93 14.36 9.57
C GLY A 100 -5.10 15.63 9.67
N ALA A 101 -4.67 15.96 10.89
CA ALA A 101 -3.81 17.11 11.16
C ALA A 101 -2.38 16.64 11.43
N TYR A 102 -1.43 17.18 10.67
CA TYR A 102 -0.03 16.77 10.76
C TYR A 102 0.93 17.92 10.52
N LEU A 103 2.15 17.74 11.01
CA LEU A 103 3.31 18.57 10.69
C LEU A 103 4.11 17.88 9.59
N LEU A 104 4.40 18.62 8.53
CA LEU A 104 5.25 18.22 7.42
C LEU A 104 6.59 18.96 7.49
N THR A 105 7.69 18.23 7.45
CA THR A 105 9.04 18.80 7.32
C THR A 105 9.76 18.10 6.18
N VAL A 106 10.39 18.85 5.27
CA VAL A 106 11.23 18.26 4.22
C VAL A 106 12.66 18.12 4.77
N LEU A 107 13.21 16.90 4.69
CA LEU A 107 14.57 16.58 5.15
C LEU A 107 15.56 16.49 3.99
N GLN A 108 15.10 16.00 2.83
CA GLN A 108 15.87 15.87 1.60
C GLN A 108 14.95 16.05 0.38
N GLY A 109 15.51 16.55 -0.72
CA GLY A 109 14.79 16.70 -1.98
C GLY A 109 13.78 17.83 -1.94
N ARG A 110 12.72 17.74 -2.75
CA ARG A 110 11.70 18.78 -2.86
C ARG A 110 10.31 18.16 -2.93
N ALA A 111 9.40 18.66 -2.10
CA ALA A 111 8.01 18.21 -2.09
C ALA A 111 7.08 19.30 -2.63
N LYS A 112 6.16 18.95 -3.52
CA LYS A 112 5.02 19.80 -3.87
C LYS A 112 3.86 19.50 -2.93
N LEU A 113 3.23 20.56 -2.42
CA LEU A 113 2.04 20.49 -1.59
C LEU A 113 1.18 21.71 -1.90
N CYS A 114 -0.11 21.52 -2.23
CA CYS A 114 -1.05 22.63 -2.47
C CYS A 114 -0.52 23.71 -3.45
N GLY A 115 0.21 23.31 -4.50
CA GLY A 115 0.77 24.22 -5.50
C GLY A 115 2.08 24.91 -5.11
N VAL A 116 2.56 24.76 -3.88
CA VAL A 116 3.88 25.27 -3.45
C VAL A 116 4.93 24.18 -3.48
N THR A 117 6.20 24.55 -3.71
CA THR A 117 7.33 23.63 -3.62
C THR A 117 8.15 23.91 -2.36
N LEU A 118 8.23 22.91 -1.49
CA LEU A 118 8.96 22.94 -0.23
C LEU A 118 10.34 22.29 -0.44
N GLY A 119 11.39 22.93 0.07
CA GLY A 119 12.74 22.38 0.12
C GLY A 119 13.16 22.01 1.54
N PRO A 120 14.34 21.39 1.72
CA PRO A 120 14.79 20.93 3.02
C PRO A 120 14.96 22.10 4.00
N SER A 121 14.33 22.03 5.17
CA SER A 121 14.40 23.09 6.18
C SER A 121 14.03 22.63 7.58
N SER A 122 14.28 23.47 8.59
CA SER A 122 13.82 23.33 9.98
C SER A 122 12.36 23.70 10.21
N THR A 123 11.68 24.20 9.19
CA THR A 123 10.30 24.65 9.32
C THR A 123 9.34 23.47 9.28
N GLN A 124 8.54 23.35 10.34
CA GLN A 124 7.41 22.43 10.41
C GLN A 124 6.17 23.11 9.81
N HIS A 125 5.66 22.59 8.71
CA HIS A 125 4.45 23.07 8.06
C HIS A 125 3.22 22.34 8.61
N ARG A 126 2.28 23.07 9.20
CA ARG A 126 1.00 22.49 9.63
C ARG A 126 0.11 22.25 8.41
N VAL A 127 -0.41 21.03 8.29
CA VAL A 127 -1.35 20.63 7.25
C VAL A 127 -2.61 20.08 7.91
N PHE A 128 -3.75 20.60 7.46
CA PHE A 128 -5.07 20.16 7.89
C PHE A 128 -5.78 19.49 6.72
N ALA A 129 -5.97 18.18 6.81
CA ALA A 129 -6.57 17.34 5.78
C ALA A 129 -7.86 16.67 6.31
N PRO A 130 -8.98 17.41 6.45
CA PRO A 130 -10.22 16.85 6.95
C PRO A 130 -10.91 15.99 5.87
N ARG A 131 -11.76 15.06 6.30
CA ARG A 131 -12.53 14.18 5.39
C ARG A 131 -13.57 14.92 4.55
N SER A 132 -13.91 16.17 4.90
CA SER A 132 -14.96 16.97 4.27
C SER A 132 -14.45 17.93 3.18
N SER A 133 -13.15 17.90 2.86
CA SER A 133 -12.55 18.71 1.80
C SER A 133 -11.57 17.88 0.97
N PRO A 134 -11.11 18.39 -0.19
CA PRO A 134 -10.04 17.72 -0.94
C PRO A 134 -8.80 17.49 -0.05
N ILE A 135 -8.25 16.27 -0.12
CA ILE A 135 -7.10 15.88 0.69
C ILE A 135 -5.82 16.42 0.03
N PRO A 136 -4.97 17.18 0.77
CA PRO A 136 -3.69 17.62 0.26
C PRO A 136 -2.81 16.44 -0.20
N VAL A 137 -2.29 16.54 -1.41
CA VAL A 137 -1.35 15.56 -1.97
C VAL A 137 0.07 16.10 -1.82
N ILE A 138 0.92 15.31 -1.20
CA ILE A 138 2.36 15.53 -1.15
C ILE A 138 2.96 14.76 -2.33
N SER A 139 3.62 15.43 -3.25
CA SER A 139 4.25 14.77 -4.40
C SER A 139 5.73 15.13 -4.51
N TRP A 140 6.49 14.24 -5.14
CA TRP A 140 7.86 14.54 -5.54
C TRP A 140 7.94 15.78 -6.46
N ALA A 141 9.05 16.50 -6.40
CA ALA A 141 9.38 17.58 -7.32
C ALA A 141 10.84 17.49 -7.77
N SER A 142 11.07 17.70 -9.07
CA SER A 142 12.41 17.67 -9.66
C SER A 142 13.34 18.71 -9.03
N THR A 143 14.60 18.29 -8.88
CA THR A 143 15.69 19.13 -8.36
C THR A 143 16.46 19.83 -9.49
N GLU A 144 16.09 19.62 -10.75
CA GLU A 144 16.74 20.23 -11.91
C GLU A 144 16.86 21.76 -11.78
N GLY A 145 18.08 22.27 -11.94
CA GLY A 145 18.37 23.72 -11.94
C GLY A 145 18.65 24.34 -10.57
N HIS A 146 18.59 23.58 -9.46
CA HIS A 146 18.91 24.10 -8.13
C HIS A 146 20.29 23.60 -7.65
N SER A 147 21.18 24.56 -7.34
CA SER A 147 22.51 24.33 -6.75
C SER A 147 22.42 23.41 -5.52
N LYS A 148 23.42 22.51 -5.36
CA LYS A 148 23.54 21.47 -4.31
C LYS A 148 22.74 21.85 -3.05
N MET A 149 21.52 21.35 -2.95
CA MET A 149 20.62 21.75 -1.87
C MET A 149 21.16 21.22 -0.54
N SER A 150 21.13 22.07 0.47
CA SER A 150 21.44 21.69 1.85
C SER A 150 20.52 20.54 2.25
N GLN A 151 21.09 19.36 2.48
CA GLN A 151 20.37 18.24 3.08
C GLN A 151 20.39 18.42 4.59
N ARG A 152 19.30 18.06 5.26
CA ARG A 152 19.30 17.96 6.72
C ARG A 152 19.86 16.59 7.13
N PRO A 153 20.40 16.48 8.36
CA PRO A 153 20.79 15.18 8.89
C PRO A 153 19.59 14.24 8.82
N LEU A 154 19.75 13.14 8.10
CA LEU A 154 18.79 12.06 8.07
C LEU A 154 19.07 11.13 9.26
N PRO A 155 18.02 10.54 9.87
CA PRO A 155 18.22 9.46 10.84
C PRO A 155 19.05 8.33 10.21
N PRO A 156 19.92 7.65 10.98
CA PRO A 156 20.79 6.59 10.44
C PRO A 156 20.05 5.44 9.75
N SER A 157 18.80 5.20 10.14
CA SER A 157 17.92 4.18 9.57
C SER A 157 17.34 4.54 8.20
N VAL A 158 17.41 5.81 7.80
CA VAL A 158 16.81 6.31 6.56
C VAL A 158 17.85 6.24 5.44
N HIS A 159 17.62 5.33 4.50
CA HIS A 159 18.39 5.22 3.26
C HIS A 159 17.52 5.68 2.09
N ALA A 160 17.93 6.78 1.45
CA ALA A 160 17.20 7.35 0.32
C ALA A 160 18.18 7.70 -0.81
N ASN A 161 17.74 7.50 -2.06
CA ASN A 161 18.49 7.94 -3.24
C ASN A 161 18.63 9.47 -3.25
N SER A 162 19.65 10.01 -3.91
CA SER A 162 19.89 11.46 -3.95
C SER A 162 18.76 12.27 -4.61
N ASP A 163 17.98 11.63 -5.49
CA ASP A 163 16.82 12.23 -6.16
C ASP A 163 15.49 11.96 -5.43
N ALA A 164 15.51 11.17 -4.35
CA ALA A 164 14.32 10.93 -3.55
C ALA A 164 13.99 12.14 -2.66
N THR A 165 12.70 12.34 -2.45
CA THR A 165 12.17 13.33 -1.52
C THR A 165 11.88 12.65 -0.19
N VAL A 166 12.54 13.11 0.87
CA VAL A 166 12.38 12.57 2.22
C VAL A 166 11.63 13.58 3.06
N VAL A 167 10.47 13.18 3.57
CA VAL A 167 9.63 14.02 4.41
C VAL A 167 9.39 13.37 5.77
N LEU A 168 9.39 14.18 6.82
CA LEU A 168 8.94 13.80 8.15
C LEU A 168 7.50 14.23 8.34
N ILE A 169 6.67 13.28 8.79
CA ILE A 169 5.29 13.49 9.21
C ILE A 169 5.22 13.31 10.72
N GLN A 170 4.66 14.29 11.43
CA GLN A 170 4.36 14.17 12.85
C GLN A 170 2.90 14.50 13.10
N TYR A 171 2.30 13.84 14.10
CA TYR A 171 0.94 14.18 14.51
C TYR A 171 0.88 15.63 15.03
N ALA A 172 -0.10 16.40 14.58
CA ALA A 172 -0.34 17.74 15.11
C ALA A 172 -1.53 17.71 16.07
N SER A 173 -1.29 18.03 17.35
CA SER A 173 -2.39 18.24 18.30
C SER A 173 -3.17 19.49 17.90
N THR A 174 -4.47 19.32 17.65
CA THR A 174 -5.37 20.41 17.26
C THR A 174 -6.09 21.05 18.45
N GLY A 175 -5.88 20.53 19.67
CA GLY A 175 -6.45 21.09 20.91
C GLY A 175 -7.97 21.03 21.01
N VAL A 176 -8.62 20.27 20.12
CA VAL A 176 -10.07 19.96 20.12
C VAL A 176 -10.30 18.51 20.47
#